data_AF-A0A935KII1-F1
#
_entry.id   AF-A0A935KII1-F1
#
_cell.length_a   1.000
_cell.length_b   1.000
_cell.length_c   1.000
_cell.angle_alpha   90.00
_cell.angle_beta   90.00
_cell.angle_gamma   90.00
#
_symmetry.space_group_name_H-M   'P 1'
#
loop_
_entity.id
_entity.type
_entity.pdbx_description
1 polymer ?
#
loop_
_entity_poly.entity_id
_entity_poly.type
_entity_poly.pdbx_seq_one_letter_code
_entity_poly.pdbx_strand_id
1 'polypeptide(L)'
;MSTQALIQLFTVLLFIGFQKKSTAQSCDCEKEFLFLKNQLESNYAGFSDKVKGNNKKKYEKLTGSLLMKSRSIQTGHYCDGLQKELITFFKDGHIQTGETGIKPVTDSALLQQLFSQTESLQLTNIPNKPGSIEGIYYSTDSTYKIAIIKNKTAFRDYAGVIVNSKVNTWTPGQVKLELKQLTPGTFIAYSYSRDHSGNAALYNFDGHRLNNGTWTKADAMAIKKSTPPTAPLPVRSSTTKHSIYK
;
A
#
# COMPACT_ATOMS: atom_id res chain seq x y z
N MET A 1 25.62 39.29 -41.56
CA MET A 1 25.89 38.01 -40.88
C MET A 1 26.56 37.09 -41.88
N SER A 2 27.73 36.53 -41.56
CA SER A 2 28.41 35.59 -42.44
C SER A 2 27.54 34.35 -42.64
N THR A 3 27.63 33.71 -43.80
CA THR A 3 26.93 32.45 -44.13
C THR A 3 27.17 31.37 -43.06
N GLN A 4 28.34 31.41 -42.42
CA GLN A 4 28.71 30.53 -41.31
C GLN A 4 27.86 30.75 -40.04
N ALA A 5 27.49 32.01 -39.73
CA ALA A 5 26.61 32.32 -38.60
C ALA A 5 25.16 31.88 -38.84
N LEU A 6 24.68 31.91 -40.09
CA LEU A 6 23.36 31.40 -40.47
C LEU A 6 23.28 29.88 -40.39
N ILE A 7 24.33 29.17 -40.82
CA ILE A 7 24.42 27.71 -40.73
C ILE A 7 24.48 27.27 -39.25
N GLN A 8 25.26 27.96 -38.40
CA GLN A 8 25.30 27.67 -36.96
C GLN A 8 23.94 27.90 -36.29
N LEU A 9 23.23 28.99 -36.62
CA LEU A 9 21.91 29.27 -36.07
C LEU A 9 20.88 28.21 -36.49
N PHE A 10 20.91 27.76 -37.74
CA PHE A 10 20.03 26.71 -38.25
C PHE A 10 20.31 25.35 -37.60
N THR A 11 21.58 25.04 -37.33
CA THR A 11 21.99 23.80 -36.66
C THR A 11 21.55 23.77 -35.19
N VAL A 12 21.59 24.90 -34.48
CA VAL A 12 21.09 25.02 -33.10
C VAL A 12 19.57 24.91 -33.05
N LEU A 13 18.84 25.52 -33.99
CA LEU A 13 17.38 25.41 -34.09
C LEU A 13 16.92 23.97 -34.38
N LEU A 14 17.67 23.21 -35.19
CA LEU A 14 17.36 21.80 -35.46
C LEU A 14 17.53 20.90 -34.24
N PHE A 15 18.52 21.17 -33.37
CA PHE A 15 18.77 20.38 -32.16
C PHE A 15 17.74 20.60 -31.05
N ILE A 16 17.10 21.78 -31.01
CA ILE A 16 16.06 22.09 -30.02
C ILE A 16 14.73 21.38 -30.36
N GLY A 17 14.47 21.08 -31.64
CA GLY A 17 13.26 20.40 -32.10
C GLY A 17 13.19 18.89 -31.82
N PHE A 18 14.31 18.25 -31.45
CA PHE A 18 14.39 16.79 -31.28
C PHE A 18 14.48 16.33 -29.80
N GLN A 19 14.12 17.18 -28.84
CA GLN A 19 13.95 16.77 -27.46
C GLN A 19 12.73 15.84 -27.35
N LYS A 20 12.91 14.55 -27.67
CA LYS A 20 11.95 13.51 -27.29
C LYS A 20 11.82 13.61 -25.77
N LYS A 21 10.61 13.90 -25.30
CA LYS A 21 10.28 13.74 -23.88
C LYS A 21 10.59 12.29 -23.53
N SER A 22 11.72 12.08 -22.87
CA SER A 22 12.06 10.78 -22.29
C SER A 22 10.96 10.48 -21.29
N THR A 23 10.03 9.61 -21.66
CA THR A 23 9.05 9.10 -20.73
C THR A 23 9.81 8.19 -19.77
N ALA A 24 9.87 8.59 -18.50
CA ALA A 24 10.27 7.70 -17.43
C ALA A 24 9.49 6.38 -17.58
N GLN A 25 10.17 5.26 -17.34
CA GLN A 25 9.73 3.88 -17.60
C GLN A 25 8.21 3.71 -17.52
N SER A 26 7.55 3.52 -18.67
CA SER A 26 6.13 3.20 -18.71
C SER A 26 5.93 1.82 -18.10
N CYS A 27 5.15 1.70 -17.01
CA CYS A 27 4.73 0.41 -16.47
C CYS A 27 3.67 -0.19 -17.41
N ASP A 28 4.03 -1.27 -18.12
CA ASP A 28 3.07 -2.08 -18.89
C ASP A 28 2.45 -3.13 -17.96
N CYS A 29 1.43 -2.73 -17.21
CA CYS A 29 0.86 -3.60 -16.19
C CYS A 29 0.15 -4.83 -16.78
N GLU A 30 -0.39 -4.75 -18.00
CA GLU A 30 -0.99 -5.92 -18.65
C GLU A 30 0.06 -7.00 -18.90
N LYS A 31 1.23 -6.61 -19.44
CA LYS A 31 2.32 -7.54 -19.66
C LYS A 31 2.81 -8.17 -18.36
N GLU A 32 3.04 -7.38 -17.32
CA GLU A 32 3.52 -7.88 -16.02
C GLU A 32 2.49 -8.80 -15.35
N PHE A 33 1.20 -8.47 -15.45
CA PHE A 33 0.13 -9.31 -14.93
C PHE A 33 0.04 -10.65 -15.67
N LEU A 34 0.11 -10.65 -17.00
CA LEU A 34 0.09 -11.87 -17.80
C LEU A 34 1.29 -12.75 -17.51
N PHE A 35 2.47 -12.15 -17.32
CA PHE A 35 3.67 -12.88 -16.90
C PHE A 35 3.45 -13.61 -15.57
N LEU A 36 3.00 -12.91 -14.53
CA LEU A 36 2.72 -13.52 -13.23
C LEU A 36 1.66 -14.63 -13.32
N LYS A 37 0.56 -14.36 -14.01
CA LYS A 37 -0.52 -15.34 -14.20
C LYS A 37 0.00 -16.62 -14.86
N ASN A 38 0.77 -16.49 -15.94
CA ASN A 38 1.35 -17.63 -16.65
C ASN A 38 2.35 -18.40 -15.75
N GLN A 39 3.16 -17.68 -14.97
CA GLN A 39 4.10 -18.28 -14.04
C GLN A 39 3.39 -19.12 -12.98
N LEU A 40 2.31 -18.59 -12.39
CA LEU A 40 1.48 -19.31 -11.43
C LEU A 40 0.80 -20.53 -12.07
N GLU A 41 0.23 -20.38 -13.27
CA GLU A 41 -0.45 -21.47 -13.97
C GLU A 41 0.46 -22.64 -14.36
N SER A 42 1.71 -22.33 -14.69
CA SER A 42 2.64 -23.33 -15.25
C SER A 42 3.58 -23.93 -14.21
N ASN A 43 3.87 -23.20 -13.12
CA ASN A 43 4.97 -23.57 -12.20
C ASN A 43 4.55 -23.67 -10.73
N TYR A 44 3.44 -23.05 -10.30
CA TYR A 44 3.06 -23.12 -8.90
C TYR A 44 2.51 -24.52 -8.58
N ALA A 45 3.24 -25.28 -7.76
CA ALA A 45 2.92 -26.66 -7.44
C ALA A 45 1.50 -26.85 -6.86
N GLY A 46 0.99 -25.85 -6.13
CA GLY A 46 -0.37 -25.86 -5.58
C GLY A 46 -1.46 -25.46 -6.56
N PHE A 47 -1.14 -25.12 -7.82
CA PHE A 47 -2.13 -24.55 -8.74
C PHE A 47 -3.29 -25.49 -9.01
N SER A 48 -3.02 -26.73 -9.40
CA SER A 48 -4.06 -27.74 -9.70
C SER A 48 -4.95 -28.04 -8.49
N ASP A 49 -4.40 -27.95 -7.28
CA ASP A 49 -5.15 -28.16 -6.04
C ASP A 49 -6.02 -26.97 -5.64
N LYS A 50 -5.54 -25.75 -5.87
CA LYS A 50 -6.25 -24.53 -5.49
C LYS A 50 -7.26 -24.10 -6.56
N VAL A 51 -7.01 -24.44 -7.83
CA VAL A 51 -7.82 -24.07 -9.00
C VAL A 51 -8.53 -25.31 -9.58
N LYS A 52 -9.40 -25.92 -8.77
CA LYS A 52 -10.25 -27.06 -9.17
C LYS A 52 -11.71 -26.89 -8.76
N GLY A 53 -12.61 -27.64 -9.39
CA GLY A 53 -14.05 -27.62 -9.09
C GLY A 53 -14.64 -26.20 -9.09
N ASN A 54 -15.34 -25.84 -8.01
CA ASN A 54 -15.97 -24.52 -7.87
C ASN A 54 -14.98 -23.35 -7.78
N ASN A 55 -13.71 -23.60 -7.43
CA ASN A 55 -12.71 -22.54 -7.37
C ASN A 55 -12.20 -22.13 -8.76
N LYS A 56 -12.26 -23.01 -9.76
CA LYS A 56 -11.84 -22.69 -11.12
C LYS A 56 -12.59 -21.48 -11.69
N LYS A 57 -13.93 -21.47 -11.57
CA LYS A 57 -14.77 -20.33 -12.01
C LYS A 57 -14.46 -19.04 -11.26
N LYS A 58 -14.14 -19.12 -9.96
CA LYS A 58 -13.76 -17.96 -9.15
C LYS A 58 -12.42 -17.38 -9.60
N TYR A 59 -11.45 -18.26 -9.88
CA TYR A 59 -10.14 -17.89 -10.40
C TYR A 59 -10.26 -17.23 -11.79
N GLU A 60 -11.02 -17.82 -12.70
CA GLU A 60 -11.26 -17.28 -14.05
C GLU A 60 -11.95 -15.91 -14.00
N LYS A 61 -12.96 -15.76 -13.14
CA LYS A 61 -13.63 -14.47 -12.93
C LYS A 61 -12.67 -13.41 -12.37
N LEU A 62 -11.87 -13.77 -11.37
CA LEU A 62 -10.87 -12.88 -10.78
C LEU A 62 -9.85 -12.46 -11.84
N THR A 63 -9.16 -13.41 -12.46
CA THR A 63 -8.11 -13.14 -13.46
C THR A 63 -8.63 -12.36 -14.66
N GLY A 64 -9.84 -12.64 -15.14
CA GLY A 64 -10.48 -11.84 -16.20
C GLY A 64 -10.74 -10.40 -15.78
N SER A 65 -11.21 -10.18 -14.55
CA SER A 65 -11.39 -8.82 -14.02
C SER A 65 -10.05 -8.09 -13.84
N LEU A 66 -9.02 -8.77 -13.36
CA LEU A 66 -7.70 -8.17 -13.15
C LEU A 66 -7.03 -7.84 -14.48
N LEU A 67 -7.14 -8.70 -15.50
CA LEU A 67 -6.64 -8.42 -16.84
C LEU A 67 -7.27 -7.17 -17.47
N MET A 68 -8.57 -6.95 -17.26
CA MET A 68 -9.21 -5.73 -17.75
C MET A 68 -8.71 -4.49 -17.01
N LYS A 69 -8.50 -4.57 -15.69
CA LYS A 69 -7.95 -3.46 -14.90
C LYS A 69 -6.50 -3.14 -15.27
N SER A 70 -5.67 -4.16 -15.54
CA SER A 70 -4.24 -3.95 -15.83
C SER A 70 -4.00 -3.08 -17.07
N ARG A 71 -4.92 -3.09 -18.03
CA ARG A 71 -4.84 -2.30 -19.27
C ARG A 71 -4.83 -0.79 -19.07
N SER A 72 -5.38 -0.29 -17.96
CA SER A 72 -5.43 1.14 -17.65
C SER A 72 -4.42 1.58 -16.59
N ILE A 73 -3.63 0.66 -16.04
CA ILE A 73 -2.66 0.95 -14.98
C ILE A 73 -1.31 1.27 -15.60
N GLN A 74 -0.84 2.50 -15.36
CA GLN A 74 0.48 2.98 -15.77
C GLN A 74 1.42 3.20 -14.59
N THR A 75 0.94 2.95 -13.38
CA THR A 75 1.67 3.23 -12.13
C THR A 75 2.11 1.91 -11.48
N GLY A 76 3.41 1.77 -11.22
CA GLY A 76 4.02 0.52 -10.74
C GLY A 76 3.35 -0.07 -9.50
N HIS A 77 3.17 0.73 -8.44
CA HIS A 77 2.57 0.22 -7.20
C HIS A 77 1.10 -0.18 -7.36
N TYR A 78 0.33 0.47 -8.24
CA TYR A 78 -1.03 0.00 -8.57
C TYR A 78 -1.00 -1.37 -9.26
N CYS A 79 0.00 -1.61 -10.10
CA CYS A 79 0.20 -2.91 -10.72
C CYS A 79 0.61 -3.97 -9.70
N ASP A 80 1.53 -3.67 -8.77
CA ASP A 80 1.90 -4.58 -7.68
C ASP A 80 0.67 -4.95 -6.83
N GLY A 81 -0.20 -3.99 -6.50
CA GLY A 81 -1.43 -4.29 -5.76
C GLY A 81 -2.37 -5.23 -6.52
N LEU A 82 -2.48 -5.08 -7.83
CA LEU A 82 -3.26 -5.96 -8.70
C LEU A 82 -2.67 -7.39 -8.73
N GLN A 83 -1.34 -7.50 -8.82
CA GLN A 83 -0.64 -8.78 -8.73
C GLN A 83 -0.84 -9.46 -7.38
N LYS A 84 -0.77 -8.70 -6.28
CA LYS A 84 -1.05 -9.20 -4.93
C LYS A 84 -2.48 -9.66 -4.76
N GLU A 85 -3.45 -8.97 -5.35
CA GLU A 85 -4.85 -9.41 -5.39
C GLU A 85 -4.95 -10.82 -6.01
N LEU A 86 -4.26 -11.09 -7.13
CA LEU A 86 -4.21 -12.44 -7.72
C LEU A 86 -3.59 -13.47 -6.76
N ILE A 87 -2.44 -13.16 -6.18
CA ILE A 87 -1.72 -14.09 -5.31
C ILE A 87 -2.54 -14.44 -4.06
N THR A 88 -3.34 -13.51 -3.54
CA THR A 88 -4.21 -13.76 -2.38
C THR A 88 -5.24 -14.86 -2.60
N PHE A 89 -5.63 -15.12 -3.86
CA PHE A 89 -6.55 -16.19 -4.21
C PHE A 89 -6.09 -17.55 -3.67
N PHE A 90 -4.78 -17.81 -3.71
CA PHE A 90 -4.20 -19.10 -3.34
C PHE A 90 -4.13 -19.31 -1.83
N LYS A 91 -4.22 -18.23 -1.03
CA LYS A 91 -4.09 -18.23 0.44
C LYS A 91 -2.83 -18.98 0.88
N ASP A 92 -1.73 -18.71 0.21
CA ASP A 92 -0.43 -19.33 0.47
C ASP A 92 0.58 -18.22 0.79
N GLY A 93 1.16 -18.26 1.99
CA GLY A 93 2.14 -17.28 2.45
C GLY A 93 3.52 -17.40 1.79
N HIS A 94 3.76 -18.49 1.04
CA HIS A 94 5.03 -18.73 0.34
C HIS A 94 5.07 -18.12 -1.07
N ILE A 95 3.94 -17.62 -1.58
CA ILE A 95 3.90 -16.90 -2.87
C ILE A 95 4.05 -15.42 -2.58
N GLN A 96 5.11 -14.81 -3.12
CA GLN A 96 5.43 -13.40 -2.89
C GLN A 96 5.90 -12.75 -4.19
N THR A 97 5.49 -11.51 -4.40
CA THR A 97 6.12 -10.59 -5.36
C THR A 97 7.00 -9.62 -4.58
N GLY A 98 8.16 -9.31 -5.14
CA GLY A 98 9.08 -8.32 -4.59
C GLY A 98 9.57 -7.42 -5.71
N GLU A 99 9.70 -6.13 -5.41
CA GLU A 99 10.33 -5.19 -6.32
C GLU A 99 11.84 -5.24 -6.10
N THR A 100 12.60 -5.64 -7.12
CA THR A 100 14.06 -5.61 -7.07
C THR A 100 14.57 -4.23 -7.51
N GLY A 101 15.41 -3.59 -6.69
CA GLY A 101 16.18 -2.42 -7.11
C GLY A 101 15.48 -1.07 -6.98
N ILE A 102 14.47 -0.93 -6.11
CA ILE A 102 13.94 0.40 -5.77
C ILE A 102 15.03 1.20 -5.07
N LYS A 103 15.53 2.21 -5.77
CA LYS A 103 16.42 3.21 -5.19
C LYS A 103 15.55 4.32 -4.60
N PRO A 104 15.85 4.78 -3.37
CA PRO A 104 15.20 5.96 -2.82
C PRO A 104 15.31 7.12 -3.81
N VAL A 105 14.24 7.89 -3.95
CA VAL A 105 14.31 9.12 -4.74
C VAL A 105 15.21 10.09 -3.98
N THR A 106 16.39 10.36 -4.53
CA THR A 106 17.40 11.25 -3.93
C THR A 106 17.52 12.59 -4.64
N ASP A 107 16.92 12.71 -5.83
CA ASP A 107 16.84 13.95 -6.58
C ASP A 107 15.84 14.90 -5.90
N SER A 108 16.32 16.06 -5.45
CA SER A 108 15.53 17.03 -4.69
C SER A 108 14.42 17.69 -5.51
N ALA A 109 14.62 17.88 -6.82
CA ALA A 109 13.62 18.46 -7.71
C ALA A 109 12.49 17.45 -7.98
N LEU A 110 12.85 16.19 -8.22
CA LEU A 110 11.89 15.10 -8.38
C LEU A 110 11.08 14.88 -7.09
N LEU A 111 11.73 14.92 -5.92
CA LEU A 111 11.06 14.88 -4.63
C LEU A 111 10.05 16.01 -4.48
N GLN A 112 10.46 17.25 -4.74
CA GLN A 112 9.57 18.41 -4.64
C GLN A 112 8.37 18.30 -5.60
N GLN A 113 8.60 17.77 -6.81
CA GLN A 113 7.53 17.49 -7.77
C GLN A 113 6.56 16.45 -7.20
N LEU A 114 7.04 15.29 -6.73
CA LEU A 114 6.21 14.24 -6.13
C LEU A 114 5.39 14.77 -4.95
N PHE A 115 5.98 15.61 -4.10
CA PHE A 115 5.30 16.21 -2.96
C PHE A 115 4.14 17.10 -3.43
N SER A 116 4.36 17.93 -4.44
CA SER A 116 3.33 18.84 -4.98
C SER A 116 2.21 18.11 -5.75
N GLN A 117 2.52 16.97 -6.37
CA GLN A 117 1.58 16.17 -7.16
C GLN A 117 0.80 15.15 -6.33
N THR A 118 1.17 14.97 -5.06
CA THR A 118 0.46 14.05 -4.17
C THR A 118 -0.98 14.50 -3.98
N GLU A 119 -1.90 13.59 -4.25
CA GLU A 119 -3.34 13.83 -4.11
C GLU A 119 -3.64 14.42 -2.73
N SER A 120 -4.50 15.44 -2.71
CA SER A 120 -4.96 16.07 -1.48
C SER A 120 -6.48 16.08 -1.42
N LEU A 121 -7.02 15.76 -0.24
CA LEU A 121 -8.43 15.74 0.06
C LEU A 121 -8.72 16.69 1.22
N GLN A 122 -9.80 17.45 1.10
CA GLN A 122 -10.25 18.31 2.19
C GLN A 122 -10.94 17.47 3.27
N LEU A 123 -10.47 17.62 4.52
CA LEU A 123 -11.07 16.96 5.68
C LEU A 123 -12.08 17.90 6.34
N THR A 124 -13.36 17.66 6.09
CA THR A 124 -14.45 18.45 6.70
C THR A 124 -15.12 17.72 7.86
N ASN A 125 -15.34 16.41 7.74
CA ASN A 125 -15.97 15.56 8.76
C ASN A 125 -15.24 14.23 8.86
N ILE A 126 -14.56 13.99 9.99
CA ILE A 126 -13.85 12.73 10.22
C ILE A 126 -14.79 11.80 10.99
N PRO A 127 -15.35 10.75 10.36
CA PRO A 127 -16.30 9.87 11.02
C PRO A 127 -15.60 9.09 12.12
N ASN A 128 -16.19 9.05 13.31
CA ASN A 128 -15.77 8.12 14.36
C ASN A 128 -16.89 7.10 14.60
N LYS A 129 -16.90 6.04 13.79
CA LYS A 129 -17.88 4.96 13.91
C LYS A 129 -17.21 3.74 14.57
N PRO A 130 -17.71 3.28 15.74
CA PRO A 130 -17.24 2.06 16.38
C PRO A 130 -17.33 0.87 15.41
N GLY A 131 -16.28 0.03 15.38
CA GLY A 131 -16.20 -1.14 14.49
C GLY A 131 -16.02 -0.84 12.99
N SER A 132 -16.13 0.42 12.55
CA SER A 132 -15.73 0.83 11.19
C SER A 132 -14.23 1.06 11.13
N ILE A 133 -13.65 0.91 9.93
CA ILE A 133 -12.29 1.33 9.62
C ILE A 133 -12.15 2.87 9.52
N GLU A 134 -13.26 3.59 9.43
CA GLU A 134 -13.23 5.06 9.46
C GLU A 134 -12.83 5.56 10.85
N GLY A 135 -11.98 6.59 10.90
CA GLY A 135 -11.54 7.21 12.14
C GLY A 135 -10.17 7.86 12.08
N ILE A 136 -9.70 8.32 13.24
CA ILE A 136 -8.34 8.86 13.42
C ILE A 136 -7.39 7.73 13.77
N TYR A 137 -6.25 7.68 13.10
CA TYR A 137 -5.19 6.71 13.33
C TYR A 137 -3.86 7.42 13.57
N TYR A 138 -3.00 6.77 14.33
CA TYR A 138 -1.62 7.17 14.53
C TYR A 138 -0.71 6.05 14.04
N SER A 139 0.39 6.42 13.38
CA SER A 139 1.46 5.47 13.13
C SER A 139 2.06 4.99 14.46
N THR A 140 2.66 3.80 14.49
CA THR A 140 3.23 3.21 15.72
C THR A 140 4.22 4.14 16.45
N ASP A 141 5.02 4.88 15.68
CA ASP A 141 6.00 5.86 16.16
C ASP A 141 5.41 7.26 16.40
N SER A 142 4.10 7.44 16.18
CA SER A 142 3.40 8.73 16.25
C SER A 142 4.00 9.80 15.34
N THR A 143 4.68 9.42 14.26
CA THR A 143 5.18 10.33 13.23
C THR A 143 4.03 10.91 12.40
N TYR A 144 3.02 10.09 12.12
CA TYR A 144 1.87 10.46 11.31
C TYR A 144 0.57 10.31 12.10
N LYS A 145 -0.31 11.29 11.97
CA LYS A 145 -1.72 11.22 12.33
C LYS A 145 -2.52 11.29 11.05
N ILE A 146 -3.33 10.28 10.77
CA ILE A 146 -4.19 10.23 9.58
C ILE A 146 -5.66 10.10 9.95
N ALA A 147 -6.53 10.52 9.05
CA ALA A 147 -7.95 10.24 9.07
C ALA A 147 -8.26 9.24 7.95
N ILE A 148 -8.80 8.08 8.29
CA ILE A 148 -9.35 7.15 7.30
C ILE A 148 -10.81 7.52 7.07
N ILE A 149 -11.14 7.86 5.83
CA ILE A 149 -12.49 8.26 5.38
C ILE A 149 -12.90 7.44 4.17
N LYS A 150 -14.21 7.26 3.97
CA LYS A 150 -14.73 6.73 2.69
C LYS A 150 -14.39 7.68 1.56
N ASN A 151 -13.75 7.16 0.53
CA ASN A 151 -13.41 7.89 -0.68
C ASN A 151 -13.20 6.87 -1.79
N LYS A 152 -14.25 6.65 -2.59
CA LYS A 152 -14.29 5.55 -3.55
C LYS A 152 -13.77 5.98 -4.91
N THR A 153 -12.80 5.23 -5.42
CA THR A 153 -12.29 5.29 -6.80
C THR A 153 -12.17 3.87 -7.37
N ALA A 154 -11.54 3.73 -8.54
CA ALA A 154 -11.18 2.41 -9.06
C ALA A 154 -10.21 1.65 -8.12
N PHE A 155 -9.29 2.36 -7.47
CA PHE A 155 -8.18 1.77 -6.69
C PHE A 155 -8.41 1.77 -5.19
N ARG A 156 -9.45 2.45 -4.68
CA ARG A 156 -9.74 2.49 -3.25
C ARG A 156 -11.22 2.59 -2.95
N ASP A 157 -11.57 2.16 -1.75
CA ASP A 157 -12.86 2.43 -1.10
C ASP A 157 -12.69 3.44 0.05
N TYR A 158 -11.48 3.53 0.62
CA TYR A 158 -11.11 4.47 1.67
C TYR A 158 -9.77 5.16 1.38
N ALA A 159 -9.65 6.41 1.83
CA ALA A 159 -8.40 7.16 1.83
C ALA A 159 -7.99 7.47 3.28
N GLY A 160 -6.72 7.23 3.60
CA GLY A 160 -6.04 7.69 4.79
C GLY A 160 -5.32 9.00 4.49
N VAL A 161 -5.86 10.09 5.03
CA VAL A 161 -5.44 11.46 4.73
C VAL A 161 -4.63 12.01 5.91
N ILE A 162 -3.49 12.66 5.65
CA ILE A 162 -2.70 13.32 6.69
C ILE A 162 -3.54 14.37 7.41
N VAL A 163 -3.67 14.21 8.72
CA VAL A 163 -4.20 15.24 9.64
C VAL A 163 -3.04 16.04 10.21
N ASN A 164 -1.95 15.37 10.59
CA ASN A 164 -0.72 15.97 11.10
C ASN A 164 0.47 15.04 10.80
N SER A 165 1.64 15.63 10.54
CA SER A 165 2.90 14.93 10.31
C SER A 165 4.04 15.63 11.05
N LYS A 166 4.93 14.85 11.69
CA LYS A 166 6.23 15.34 12.20
C LYS A 166 7.29 15.46 11.09
N VAL A 167 6.96 15.04 9.87
CA VAL A 167 7.81 15.09 8.69
C VAL A 167 7.37 16.22 7.78
N ASN A 168 8.29 17.10 7.43
CA ASN A 168 8.06 18.29 6.60
C ASN A 168 7.76 17.99 5.12
N THR A 169 8.00 16.76 4.65
CA THR A 169 7.63 16.35 3.29
C THR A 169 6.13 16.08 3.14
N TRP A 170 5.41 15.91 4.25
CA TRP A 170 3.97 15.64 4.25
C TRP A 170 3.17 16.83 4.78
N THR A 171 2.18 17.25 4.00
CA THR A 171 1.28 18.36 4.32
C THR A 171 -0.10 17.82 4.75
N PRO A 172 -0.76 18.43 5.75
CA PRO A 172 -2.16 18.13 6.06
C PRO A 172 -3.05 18.17 4.81
N GLY A 173 -3.94 17.18 4.68
CA GLY A 173 -4.80 16.98 3.51
C GLY A 173 -4.24 16.01 2.47
N GLN A 174 -2.94 15.70 2.47
CA GLN A 174 -2.38 14.74 1.49
C GLN A 174 -2.79 13.30 1.77
N VAL A 175 -3.02 12.51 0.72
CA VAL A 175 -3.34 11.09 0.80
C VAL A 175 -2.05 10.29 1.09
N LYS A 176 -2.00 9.64 2.25
CA LYS A 176 -0.87 8.82 2.72
C LYS A 176 -1.11 7.33 2.53
N LEU A 177 -2.37 6.93 2.46
CA LEU A 177 -2.81 5.55 2.42
C LEU A 177 -4.09 5.45 1.59
N GLU A 178 -4.20 4.41 0.79
CA GLU A 178 -5.42 4.06 0.06
C GLU A 178 -5.76 2.61 0.34
N LEU A 179 -7.04 2.30 0.55
CA LEU A 179 -7.47 0.95 0.93
C LEU A 179 -8.59 0.49 0.01
N LYS A 180 -8.34 -0.62 -0.70
CA LYS A 180 -9.34 -1.36 -1.47
C LYS A 180 -9.76 -2.60 -0.72
N GLN A 181 -11.04 -2.72 -0.40
CA GLN A 181 -11.53 -3.86 0.37
C GLN A 181 -11.63 -5.10 -0.51
N LEU A 182 -10.99 -6.20 -0.10
CA LEU A 182 -11.13 -7.51 -0.74
C LEU A 182 -12.21 -8.34 -0.06
N THR A 183 -12.15 -8.41 1.27
CA THR A 183 -13.11 -9.09 2.13
C THR A 183 -13.35 -8.26 3.39
N PRO A 184 -14.37 -8.55 4.22
CA PRO A 184 -14.51 -7.91 5.53
C PRO A 184 -13.19 -7.95 6.32
N GLY A 185 -12.65 -6.77 6.65
CA GLY A 185 -11.40 -6.64 7.42
C GLY A 185 -10.09 -6.78 6.63
N THR A 186 -10.10 -7.16 5.35
CA THR A 186 -8.86 -7.33 4.55
C THR A 186 -8.87 -6.42 3.33
N PHE A 187 -7.73 -5.78 3.10
CA PHE A 187 -7.58 -4.75 2.08
C PHE A 187 -6.30 -4.97 1.27
N ILE A 188 -6.33 -4.62 -0.02
CA ILE A 188 -5.13 -4.14 -0.71
C ILE A 188 -4.93 -2.69 -0.27
N ALA A 189 -3.76 -2.41 0.28
CA ALA A 189 -3.37 -1.09 0.72
C ALA A 189 -2.28 -0.54 -0.18
N TYR A 190 -2.46 0.69 -0.67
CA TYR A 190 -1.40 1.46 -1.32
C TYR A 190 -0.93 2.51 -0.32
N SER A 191 0.26 2.30 0.23
CA SER A 191 0.86 3.20 1.24
C SER A 191 2.00 3.99 0.62
N TYR A 192 2.11 5.26 0.98
CA TYR A 192 3.14 6.14 0.46
C TYR A 192 4.25 6.38 1.50
N SER A 193 5.50 6.25 1.09
CA SER A 193 6.69 6.40 1.93
C SER A 193 6.99 7.87 2.28
N ARG A 194 8.09 8.14 2.98
CA ARG A 194 8.51 9.52 3.30
C ARG A 194 8.77 10.35 2.03
N ASP A 195 9.32 9.72 1.00
CA ASP A 195 9.61 10.29 -0.32
C ASP A 195 8.43 10.22 -1.30
N HIS A 196 7.23 9.87 -0.81
CA HIS A 196 5.99 9.74 -1.59
C HIS A 196 6.01 8.63 -2.64
N SER A 197 7.02 7.75 -2.63
CA SER A 197 6.98 6.49 -3.37
C SER A 197 5.86 5.60 -2.84
N GLY A 198 5.07 5.01 -3.74
CA GLY A 198 3.96 4.12 -3.39
C GLY A 198 4.41 2.68 -3.28
N ASN A 199 3.81 1.93 -2.37
CA ASN A 199 3.96 0.48 -2.24
C ASN A 199 2.59 -0.17 -2.00
N ALA A 200 2.38 -1.36 -2.54
CA ALA A 200 1.16 -2.14 -2.28
C ALA A 200 1.41 -3.28 -1.29
N ALA A 201 0.49 -3.51 -0.37
CA ALA A 201 0.54 -4.62 0.58
C ALA A 201 -0.86 -5.06 1.03
N LEU A 202 -0.94 -6.23 1.65
CA LEU A 202 -2.17 -6.68 2.31
C LEU A 202 -2.24 -6.12 3.71
N TYR A 203 -3.31 -5.38 3.99
CA TYR A 203 -3.58 -4.86 5.33
C TYR A 203 -4.80 -5.56 5.91
N ASN A 204 -4.70 -5.93 7.19
CA ASN A 204 -5.82 -6.46 7.96
C ASN A 204 -6.23 -5.48 9.06
N PHE A 205 -7.52 -5.39 9.31
CA PHE A 205 -8.13 -4.56 10.34
C PHE A 205 -8.80 -5.44 11.40
N ASP A 206 -8.39 -5.29 12.66
CA ASP A 206 -8.91 -6.08 13.80
C ASP A 206 -10.02 -5.38 14.60
N GLY A 207 -10.51 -4.23 14.11
CA GLY A 207 -11.46 -3.36 14.82
C GLY A 207 -10.79 -2.14 15.48
N HIS A 208 -9.49 -2.21 15.75
CA HIS A 208 -8.74 -1.18 16.46
C HIS A 208 -7.40 -0.84 15.81
N ARG A 209 -6.79 -1.80 15.10
CA ARG A 209 -5.48 -1.70 14.49
C ARG A 209 -5.57 -2.13 13.04
N LEU A 210 -4.80 -1.44 12.21
CA LEU A 210 -4.63 -1.73 10.80
C LEU A 210 -3.17 -2.11 10.54
N ASN A 211 -2.97 -3.16 9.75
CA ASN A 211 -1.66 -3.70 9.38
C ASN A 211 -0.81 -4.08 10.60
N ASN A 212 -1.28 -5.03 11.41
CA ASN A 212 -0.55 -5.55 12.58
C ASN A 212 -0.08 -4.45 13.56
N GLY A 213 -0.82 -3.35 13.66
CA GLY A 213 -0.51 -2.24 14.57
C GLY A 213 0.38 -1.14 13.99
N THR A 214 0.74 -1.19 12.70
CA THR A 214 1.38 -0.04 12.01
C THR A 214 0.53 1.22 12.17
N TRP A 215 -0.79 1.07 12.10
CA TRP A 215 -1.75 2.13 12.36
C TRP A 215 -2.66 1.73 13.50
N THR A 216 -2.72 2.53 14.56
CA THR A 216 -3.59 2.31 15.71
C THR A 216 -4.66 3.38 15.77
N LYS A 217 -5.93 2.96 15.85
CA LYS A 217 -7.09 3.86 15.94
C LYS A 217 -7.10 4.58 17.29
N ALA A 218 -7.52 5.85 17.29
CA ALA A 218 -7.45 6.72 18.46
C ALA A 218 -8.30 6.22 19.64
N ASP A 219 -9.45 5.60 19.38
CA ASP A 219 -10.33 5.01 20.39
C ASP A 219 -9.64 3.85 21.15
N ALA A 220 -8.86 3.03 20.45
CA ALA A 220 -8.06 1.96 21.05
C ALA A 220 -6.96 2.48 21.99
N MET A 221 -6.39 3.66 21.69
CA MET A 221 -5.41 4.31 22.56
C MET A 221 -6.04 4.85 23.85
N ALA A 222 -7.29 5.33 23.78
CA ALA A 222 -8.00 5.80 24.95
C ALA A 222 -8.31 4.67 25.95
N ILE A 223 -8.70 3.49 25.44
CA ILE A 223 -8.96 2.29 26.26
C ILE A 223 -7.72 1.89 27.07
N LYS A 224 -6.52 2.01 26.50
CA LYS A 224 -5.26 1.65 27.19
C LYS A 224 -4.91 2.61 28.33
N LYS A 225 -5.40 3.86 28.30
CA LYS A 225 -5.19 4.85 29.37
C LYS A 225 -6.20 4.70 30.52
N SER A 226 -7.37 4.10 30.27
CA SER A 226 -8.41 3.92 31.28
C SER A 226 -8.27 2.65 32.13
N THR A 227 -7.38 1.73 31.78
CA THR A 227 -7.16 0.51 32.57
C THR A 227 -6.22 0.82 33.75
N PRO A 228 -6.68 0.69 35.01
CA PRO A 228 -5.80 0.82 36.18
C PRO A 228 -4.67 -0.22 36.12
N PRO A 229 -3.49 0.04 36.71
CA PRO A 229 -2.47 -0.98 36.85
C PRO A 229 -3.07 -2.19 37.57
N THR A 230 -3.06 -3.36 36.93
CA THR A 230 -3.47 -4.61 37.56
C THR A 230 -2.57 -4.83 38.78
N ALA A 231 -3.20 -4.90 39.96
CA ALA A 231 -2.50 -5.25 41.19
C ALA A 231 -1.76 -6.59 40.99
N PRO A 232 -0.50 -6.72 41.45
CA PRO A 232 0.23 -7.96 41.31
C PRO A 232 -0.54 -9.08 42.01
N LEU A 233 -0.74 -10.19 41.28
CA LEU A 233 -1.33 -11.40 41.84
C LEU A 233 -0.46 -11.91 42.99
N PRO A 234 -1.02 -12.28 44.16
CA PRO A 234 -0.25 -12.82 45.25
C PRO A 234 0.39 -14.15 44.81
N VAL A 235 1.72 -14.20 44.86
CA VAL A 235 2.50 -15.41 44.59
C VAL A 235 2.21 -16.42 45.72
N ARG A 236 1.54 -17.52 45.38
CA ARG A 236 1.33 -18.63 46.31
C ARG A 236 2.59 -19.49 46.33
N SER A 237 3.35 -19.46 47.43
CA SER A 237 4.51 -20.34 47.62
C SER A 237 4.05 -21.79 47.76
N SER A 238 4.42 -22.63 46.81
CA SER A 238 4.20 -24.08 46.84
C SER A 238 5.38 -24.75 47.58
N THR A 239 5.22 -25.07 48.86
CA THR A 239 6.13 -25.99 49.57
C THR A 239 5.73 -27.43 49.28
N THR A 240 6.42 -28.10 48.37
CA THR A 240 6.29 -29.55 48.15
C THR A 240 7.48 -30.26 48.78
N LYS A 241 7.30 -30.83 49.98
CA LYS A 241 8.25 -31.79 50.56
C LYS A 241 8.19 -33.08 49.74
N HIS A 242 9.30 -33.48 49.14
CA HIS A 242 9.48 -34.80 48.54
C HIS A 242 9.66 -35.84 49.65
N SER A 243 8.78 -36.84 49.71
CA SER A 243 8.97 -38.05 50.52
C SER A 243 9.56 -39.14 49.63
N ILE A 244 10.79 -39.56 49.94
CA ILE A 244 11.48 -40.68 49.31
C ILE A 244 11.10 -41.94 50.09
N TYR A 245 10.53 -42.94 49.42
CA TYR A 245 10.40 -44.30 49.96
C TYR A 245 11.63 -45.13 49.58
N LYS A 246 12.22 -45.80 50.58
CA LYS A 246 12.90 -47.09 50.48
C LYS A 246 12.02 -48.12 51.16
#